data_AF-A0A2V3HEE8-F1
#
_entry.id   AF-A0A2V3HEE8-F1
#
_cell.length_a   1.000
_cell.length_b   1.000
_cell.length_c   1.000
_cell.angle_alpha   90.00
_cell.angle_beta   90.00
_cell.angle_gamma   90.00
#
_symmetry.space_group_name_H-M   'P 1'
#
loop_
_entity.id
_entity.type
_entity.pdbx_description
1 polymer ?
#
loop_
_entity_poly.entity_id
_entity_poly.type
_entity_poly.pdbx_seq_one_letter_code
_entity_poly.pdbx_strand_id
1 'polypeptide(L)'
;MGEGDVVEEIAALASRLSRRLRKRGWSIVTAESCTGGLLASTFTDISGASNWFEQGWVVYNNDAKMRELGVERSAFDSGEAGAVSHQVALQMARGARHRSDALVSIAITGIAGPGGATATKEVGLVHVAVTAGAQFIVRRRDFGENDRLDNKRTFVAFALRLALEALDRVQADEARLAAVENRSEAPPELDTSHMDPKSEQWEGSLTWA
;
A
#
# COMPACT_ATOMS: atom_id res chain seq x y z
N MET A 1 11.18 -13.15 16.07
CA MET A 1 12.16 -12.16 15.57
C MET A 1 12.38 -11.17 16.69
N GLY A 2 13.64 -10.82 17.01
CA GLY A 2 13.92 -9.81 18.02
C GLY A 2 13.67 -8.40 17.48
N GLU A 3 13.49 -7.42 18.36
CA GLU A 3 13.17 -6.02 18.00
C GLU A 3 14.18 -5.38 17.02
N GLY A 4 15.47 -5.73 17.12
CA GLY A 4 16.53 -5.27 16.22
C GLY A 4 16.43 -5.82 14.79
N ASP A 5 15.86 -7.01 14.62
CA ASP A 5 15.75 -7.72 13.34
C ASP A 5 14.78 -6.99 12.39
N VAL A 6 13.66 -6.48 12.92
CA VAL A 6 12.62 -5.81 12.12
C VAL A 6 13.08 -4.42 11.67
N VAL A 7 13.84 -3.69 12.50
CA VAL A 7 14.35 -2.35 12.13
C VAL A 7 15.38 -2.45 11.00
N GLU A 8 16.32 -3.39 11.11
CA GLU A 8 17.30 -3.66 10.04
C GLU A 8 16.61 -4.12 8.75
N GLU A 9 15.58 -4.97 8.87
CA GLU A 9 14.78 -5.39 7.74
C GLU A 9 14.08 -4.21 7.05
N ILE A 10 13.43 -3.31 7.79
CA ILE A 10 12.76 -2.13 7.25
C ILE A 10 13.75 -1.28 6.45
N ALA A 11 14.93 -0.99 7.02
CA ALA A 11 15.96 -0.20 6.36
C ALA A 11 16.47 -0.89 5.07
N ALA A 12 16.66 -2.21 5.10
CA ALA A 12 17.09 -3.00 3.95
C ALA A 12 16.03 -3.01 2.83
N LEU A 13 14.76 -3.21 3.19
CA LEU A 13 13.63 -3.21 2.26
C LEU A 13 13.43 -1.82 1.62
N ALA A 14 13.45 -0.75 2.42
CA ALA A 14 13.31 0.62 1.94
C ALA A 14 14.48 1.01 1.02
N SER A 15 15.71 0.62 1.38
CA SER A 15 16.89 0.81 0.53
C SER A 15 16.80 0.04 -0.79
N ARG A 16 16.23 -1.17 -0.78
CA ARG A 16 15.99 -1.94 -2.01
C ARG A 16 14.93 -1.27 -2.88
N LEU A 17 13.84 -0.80 -2.28
CA LEU A 17 12.75 -0.12 -2.97
C LEU A 17 13.25 1.18 -3.62
N SER A 18 14.00 2.01 -2.90
CA SER A 18 14.55 3.27 -3.42
C SER A 18 15.44 3.03 -4.64
N ARG A 19 16.32 2.03 -4.61
CA ARG A 19 17.16 1.66 -5.77
C ARG A 19 16.32 1.27 -6.99
N ARG A 20 15.23 0.52 -6.80
CA ARG A 20 14.34 0.09 -7.90
C ARG A 20 13.59 1.28 -8.50
N LEU A 21 13.08 2.19 -7.66
CA LEU A 21 12.40 3.41 -8.08
C LEU A 21 13.34 4.32 -8.86
N ARG A 22 14.53 4.62 -8.31
CA ARG A 22 15.54 5.46 -8.97
C ARG A 22 16.01 4.89 -10.30
N LYS A 23 16.21 3.57 -10.40
CA LYS A 23 16.58 2.92 -11.66
C LYS A 23 15.51 3.10 -12.75
N ARG A 24 14.23 3.20 -12.36
CA ARG A 24 13.10 3.41 -13.27
C ARG A 24 12.78 4.89 -13.51
N GLY A 25 13.38 5.81 -12.76
CA GLY A 25 12.96 7.22 -12.76
C GLY A 25 11.54 7.41 -12.21
N TRP A 26 11.07 6.50 -11.35
CA TRP A 26 9.75 6.58 -10.74
C TRP A 26 9.83 7.22 -9.37
N SER A 27 8.79 7.95 -9.01
CA SER A 27 8.59 8.51 -7.68
C SER A 27 7.51 7.75 -6.89
N ILE A 28 7.54 7.88 -5.56
CA ILE A 28 6.63 7.24 -4.62
C ILE A 28 6.06 8.23 -3.60
N VAL A 29 4.85 7.95 -3.14
CA VAL A 29 4.19 8.63 -2.01
C VAL A 29 3.61 7.67 -0.99
N THR A 30 3.29 8.18 0.20
CA THR A 30 2.71 7.40 1.30
C THR A 30 1.41 8.00 1.83
N ALA A 31 0.46 7.15 2.22
CA ALA A 31 -0.74 7.50 2.95
C ALA A 31 -0.87 6.64 4.22
N GLU A 32 -0.54 7.21 5.37
CA GLU A 32 -0.44 6.51 6.64
C GLU A 32 -1.60 6.87 7.57
N SER A 33 -2.08 5.88 8.31
CA SER A 33 -2.99 6.08 9.46
C SER A 33 -2.32 5.60 10.73
N CYS A 34 -2.38 4.30 11.03
CA CYS A 34 -1.92 3.74 12.30
C CYS A 34 -0.40 3.78 12.50
N THR A 35 0.40 3.85 11.42
CA THR A 35 1.86 3.96 11.48
C THR A 35 2.34 5.37 11.83
N GLY A 36 1.52 6.39 11.56
CA GLY A 36 1.74 7.76 12.03
C GLY A 36 2.97 8.46 11.44
N GLY A 37 3.35 8.15 10.20
CA GLY A 37 4.51 8.75 9.53
C GLY A 37 5.78 7.90 9.59
N LEU A 38 5.72 6.69 10.18
CA LEU A 38 6.89 5.82 10.28
C LEU A 38 7.42 5.38 8.92
N LEU A 39 6.55 5.13 7.93
CA LEU A 39 7.00 4.77 6.58
C LEU A 39 7.65 5.99 5.89
N ALA A 40 7.05 7.17 6.00
CA ALA A 40 7.63 8.41 5.48
C ALA A 40 8.99 8.70 6.13
N SER A 41 9.10 8.56 7.46
CA SER A 41 10.36 8.71 8.20
C SER A 41 11.43 7.75 7.69
N THR A 42 11.06 6.48 7.49
CA THR A 42 11.95 5.45 6.93
C THR A 42 12.50 5.87 5.56
N PHE A 43 11.68 6.49 4.72
CA PHE A 43 12.13 6.98 3.42
C PHE A 43 13.05 8.19 3.52
N THR A 44 12.75 9.13 4.43
CA THR A 44 13.58 10.34 4.62
C THR A 44 14.93 10.05 5.27
N ASP A 45 15.07 8.92 5.97
CA ASP A 45 16.37 8.47 6.51
C ASP A 45 17.35 8.02 5.41
N ILE A 46 16.86 7.76 4.19
CA ILE A 46 17.69 7.38 3.05
C ILE A 46 18.21 8.63 2.35
N SER A 47 19.53 8.79 2.27
CA SER A 47 20.15 9.91 1.56
C SER A 47 19.65 10.04 0.11
N GLY A 48 19.33 11.28 -0.28
CA GLY A 48 18.78 11.59 -1.60
C GLY A 48 17.30 11.20 -1.77
N ALA A 49 16.55 11.01 -0.68
CA ALA A 49 15.09 10.78 -0.68
C ALA A 49 14.32 11.75 -1.57
N SER A 50 14.72 13.03 -1.60
CA SER A 50 14.10 14.08 -2.42
C SER A 50 14.08 13.82 -3.93
N ASN A 51 14.81 12.82 -4.42
CA ASN A 51 14.82 12.46 -5.85
C ASN A 51 13.77 11.41 -6.23
N TRP A 52 13.08 10.81 -5.26
CA TRP A 52 12.18 9.68 -5.51
C TRP A 52 11.02 9.56 -4.53
N PHE A 53 11.08 10.20 -3.36
CA PHE A 53 9.96 10.30 -2.42
C PHE A 53 9.42 11.73 -2.43
N GLU A 54 8.17 11.90 -2.88
CA GLU A 54 7.57 13.22 -3.12
C GLU A 54 6.87 13.77 -1.88
N GLN A 55 6.00 12.96 -1.28
CA GLN A 55 5.06 13.42 -0.27
C GLN A 55 4.51 12.26 0.57
N GLY A 56 4.15 12.56 1.82
CA GLY A 56 3.41 11.67 2.70
C GLY A 56 2.18 12.34 3.30
N TRP A 57 1.09 11.58 3.44
CA TRP A 57 -0.11 11.98 4.16
C TRP A 57 -0.23 11.15 5.44
N VAL A 58 -0.45 11.80 6.58
CA VAL A 58 -0.86 11.13 7.82
C VAL A 58 -2.32 11.50 8.10
N VAL A 59 -3.24 10.58 7.78
CA VAL A 59 -4.70 10.81 7.81
C VAL A 59 -5.39 9.91 8.84
N TYR A 60 -5.29 10.29 10.11
CA TYR A 60 -5.68 9.40 11.21
C TYR A 60 -7.19 9.15 11.32
N ASN A 61 -8.03 10.17 11.11
CA ASN A 61 -9.49 10.06 11.21
C ASN A 61 -10.17 9.95 9.82
N ASN A 62 -11.45 9.55 9.80
CA ASN A 62 -12.21 9.34 8.57
C ASN A 62 -12.37 10.65 7.77
N ASP A 63 -12.63 11.78 8.44
CA ASP A 63 -12.79 13.07 7.76
C ASP A 63 -11.51 13.51 7.04
N ALA A 64 -10.34 13.25 7.61
CA ALA A 64 -9.06 13.51 6.97
C ALA A 64 -8.85 12.59 5.77
N LYS A 65 -9.21 11.30 5.87
CA LYS A 65 -9.16 10.37 4.72
C LYS A 65 -10.04 10.86 3.57
N MET A 66 -11.26 11.33 3.87
CA MET A 66 -12.17 11.88 2.86
C MET A 66 -11.63 13.17 2.25
N ARG A 67 -11.26 14.15 3.08
CA ARG A 67 -10.86 15.49 2.62
C ARG A 67 -9.51 15.48 1.89
N GLU A 68 -8.53 14.74 2.41
CA GLU A 68 -7.16 14.76 1.89
C GLU A 68 -6.91 13.73 0.80
N LEU A 69 -7.63 12.60 0.80
CA LEU A 69 -7.37 11.50 -0.14
C LEU A 69 -8.61 11.09 -0.94
N GLY A 70 -9.73 11.80 -0.81
CA GLY A 70 -10.94 11.51 -1.60
C GLY A 70 -11.55 10.15 -1.29
N VAL A 71 -11.29 9.58 -0.10
CA VAL A 71 -11.98 8.37 0.34
C VAL A 71 -13.48 8.67 0.41
N GLU A 72 -14.30 7.83 -0.19
CA GLU A 72 -15.74 8.03 -0.23
C GLU A 72 -16.37 7.68 1.13
N ARG A 73 -17.42 8.41 1.49
CA ARG A 73 -18.16 8.14 2.74
C ARG A 73 -18.68 6.69 2.79
N SER A 74 -19.18 6.19 1.66
CA SER A 74 -19.66 4.82 1.48
C SER A 74 -18.63 3.74 1.83
N ALA A 75 -17.33 4.05 1.74
CA ALA A 75 -16.27 3.11 2.09
C ALA A 75 -16.18 2.83 3.60
N PHE A 76 -16.72 3.71 4.44
CA PHE A 76 -16.80 3.51 5.88
C PHE A 76 -18.11 2.83 6.31
N ASP A 77 -19.16 2.95 5.49
CA ASP A 77 -20.53 2.52 5.81
C ASP A 77 -20.80 1.05 5.43
N SER A 78 -19.83 0.34 4.87
CA SER A 78 -19.93 -1.06 4.42
C SER A 78 -19.95 -2.09 5.58
N GLY A 79 -20.79 -1.85 6.59
CA GLY A 79 -20.99 -2.72 7.74
C GLY A 79 -19.79 -2.71 8.69
N GLU A 80 -19.24 -3.89 9.00
CA GLU A 80 -18.12 -4.02 9.94
C GLU A 80 -16.76 -3.60 9.34
N ALA A 81 -16.70 -3.23 8.06
CA ALA A 81 -15.46 -2.90 7.35
C ALA A 81 -14.83 -1.57 7.81
N GLY A 82 -15.61 -0.53 8.11
CA GLY A 82 -15.11 0.73 8.68
C GLY A 82 -13.81 1.26 8.06
N ALA A 83 -13.00 1.96 8.87
CA ALA A 83 -11.74 2.58 8.42
C ALA A 83 -10.59 1.58 8.14
N VAL A 84 -10.71 0.34 8.63
CA VAL A 84 -9.69 -0.71 8.52
C VAL A 84 -10.23 -1.78 7.59
N SER A 85 -10.06 -1.55 6.28
CA SER A 85 -10.61 -2.37 5.20
C SER A 85 -9.78 -2.22 3.91
N HIS A 86 -9.93 -3.17 2.98
CA HIS A 86 -9.27 -3.10 1.67
C HIS A 86 -9.75 -1.89 0.87
N GLN A 87 -11.05 -1.59 0.94
CA GLN A 87 -11.65 -0.46 0.22
C GLN A 87 -11.04 0.88 0.64
N VAL A 88 -10.94 1.13 1.96
CA VAL A 88 -10.33 2.37 2.48
C VAL A 88 -8.84 2.41 2.13
N ALA A 89 -8.11 1.31 2.28
CA ALA A 89 -6.68 1.26 1.91
C ALA A 89 -6.48 1.61 0.42
N LEU A 90 -7.26 1.02 -0.48
CA LEU A 90 -7.16 1.27 -1.92
C LEU A 90 -7.51 2.70 -2.28
N GLN A 91 -8.60 3.25 -1.72
CA GLN A 91 -8.99 4.64 -1.98
C GLN A 91 -7.95 5.63 -1.43
N MET A 92 -7.36 5.36 -0.26
CA MET A 92 -6.24 6.14 0.27
C MET A 92 -5.04 6.12 -0.70
N ALA A 93 -4.64 4.95 -1.22
CA ALA A 93 -3.51 4.84 -2.14
C ALA A 93 -3.77 5.54 -3.48
N ARG A 94 -4.99 5.39 -4.03
CA ARG A 94 -5.41 6.07 -5.27
C ARG A 94 -5.44 7.58 -5.10
N GLY A 95 -6.00 8.08 -3.99
CA GLY A 95 -6.05 9.50 -3.68
C GLY A 95 -4.67 10.12 -3.53
N ALA A 96 -3.78 9.46 -2.79
CA ALA A 96 -2.40 9.92 -2.60
C ALA A 96 -1.64 9.97 -3.93
N ARG A 97 -1.81 8.94 -4.76
CA ARG A 97 -1.23 8.90 -6.10
C ARG A 97 -1.75 10.02 -6.99
N HIS A 98 -3.07 10.19 -7.07
CA HIS A 98 -3.70 11.22 -7.89
C HIS A 98 -3.26 12.63 -7.50
N ARG A 99 -3.04 12.89 -6.20
CA ARG A 99 -2.62 14.21 -5.71
C ARG A 99 -1.14 14.54 -5.88
N SER A 100 -0.29 13.55 -6.18
CA SER A 100 1.16 13.72 -6.27
C SER A 100 1.74 13.47 -7.65
N ASP A 101 0.94 12.95 -8.59
CA ASP A 101 1.39 12.44 -9.89
C ASP A 101 2.47 11.35 -9.80
N ALA A 102 2.70 10.78 -8.61
CA ALA A 102 3.66 9.72 -8.42
C ALA A 102 3.23 8.42 -9.13
N LEU A 103 4.20 7.62 -9.57
CA LEU A 103 3.90 6.34 -10.22
C LEU A 103 3.66 5.21 -9.23
N VAL A 104 4.06 5.40 -7.97
CA VAL A 104 3.85 4.45 -6.89
C VAL A 104 3.22 5.13 -5.68
N SER A 105 2.27 4.46 -5.03
CA SER A 105 1.72 4.90 -3.74
C SER A 105 1.52 3.72 -2.80
N ILE A 106 1.83 3.91 -1.52
CA ILE A 106 1.58 2.95 -0.44
C ILE A 106 0.59 3.56 0.54
N ALA A 107 -0.50 2.87 0.84
CA ALA A 107 -1.43 3.24 1.90
C ALA A 107 -1.52 2.18 3.01
N ILE A 108 -1.55 2.62 4.26
CA ILE A 108 -1.61 1.76 5.45
C ILE A 108 -2.74 2.21 6.37
N THR A 109 -3.69 1.30 6.63
CA THR A 109 -4.74 1.47 7.65
C THR A 109 -4.87 0.19 8.48
N GLY A 110 -4.94 0.31 9.81
CA GLY A 110 -4.83 -0.83 10.72
C GLY A 110 -5.09 -0.47 12.18
N ILE A 111 -5.03 -1.47 13.05
CA ILE A 111 -5.24 -1.38 14.49
C ILE A 111 -3.92 -1.75 15.18
N ALA A 112 -3.09 -0.75 15.47
CA ALA A 112 -1.80 -0.99 16.12
C ALA A 112 -1.92 -1.36 17.61
N GLY A 113 -3.08 -1.14 18.25
CA GLY A 113 -3.28 -1.41 19.68
C GLY A 113 -2.82 -0.27 20.60
N PRO A 114 -2.96 -0.40 21.94
CA PRO A 114 -3.51 -1.56 22.63
C PRO A 114 -5.05 -1.64 22.57
N GLY A 115 -5.73 -0.58 22.17
CA GLY A 115 -7.19 -0.56 21.96
C GLY A 115 -7.57 -0.48 20.48
N GLY A 116 -8.87 -0.41 20.22
CA GLY A 116 -9.43 -0.26 18.86
C GLY A 116 -9.84 -1.56 18.18
N ALA A 117 -9.67 -2.71 18.86
CA ALA A 117 -10.26 -3.96 18.44
C ALA A 117 -11.81 -3.89 18.46
N THR A 118 -12.44 -4.65 17.58
CA THR A 118 -13.89 -4.90 17.54
C THR A 118 -14.13 -6.40 17.67
N ALA A 119 -15.39 -6.83 17.73
CA ALA A 119 -15.75 -8.26 17.73
C ALA A 119 -15.19 -9.05 16.54
N THR A 120 -14.83 -8.37 15.43
CA THR A 120 -14.37 -8.99 14.19
C THR A 120 -13.02 -8.50 13.70
N LYS A 121 -12.34 -7.64 14.48
CA LYS A 121 -11.03 -7.07 14.13
C LYS A 121 -10.16 -6.94 15.36
N GLU A 122 -9.04 -7.63 15.36
CA GLU A 122 -8.13 -7.67 16.49
C GLU A 122 -7.04 -6.59 16.39
N VAL A 123 -6.39 -6.32 17.52
CA VAL A 123 -5.12 -5.59 17.53
C VAL A 123 -4.09 -6.39 16.74
N GLY A 124 -3.31 -5.72 15.89
CA GLY A 124 -2.37 -6.36 14.97
C GLY A 124 -2.91 -6.49 13.54
N LEU A 125 -4.20 -6.20 13.32
CA LEU A 125 -4.79 -6.17 11.99
C LEU A 125 -4.33 -4.95 11.18
N VAL A 126 -3.89 -5.19 9.93
CA VAL A 126 -3.56 -4.13 8.97
C VAL A 126 -4.03 -4.47 7.56
N HIS A 127 -4.45 -3.44 6.83
CA HIS A 127 -4.67 -3.46 5.40
C HIS A 127 -3.67 -2.51 4.73
N VAL A 128 -2.96 -3.03 3.73
CA VAL A 128 -2.02 -2.24 2.92
C VAL A 128 -2.45 -2.29 1.47
N ALA A 129 -2.53 -1.12 0.84
CA ALA A 129 -2.69 -1.00 -0.60
C ALA A 129 -1.42 -0.42 -1.22
N VAL A 130 -1.01 -0.97 -2.36
CA VAL A 130 0.04 -0.42 -3.21
C VAL A 130 -0.52 -0.21 -4.60
N THR A 131 -0.33 0.98 -5.16
CA THR A 131 -0.51 1.22 -6.60
C THR A 131 0.87 1.40 -7.23
N ALA A 132 1.08 0.85 -8.43
CA ALA A 132 2.32 0.97 -9.19
C ALA A 132 2.02 0.94 -10.69
N GLY A 133 2.32 2.01 -11.42
CA GLY A 133 2.02 2.09 -12.86
C GLY A 133 0.52 1.86 -13.12
N ALA A 134 0.15 0.93 -14.00
CA ALA A 134 -1.26 0.62 -14.23
C ALA A 134 -1.85 -0.37 -13.21
N GLN A 135 -1.12 -0.81 -12.18
CA GLN A 135 -1.53 -1.92 -11.31
C GLN A 135 -1.80 -1.50 -9.87
N PHE A 136 -2.56 -2.33 -9.15
CA PHE A 136 -2.67 -2.25 -7.71
C PHE A 136 -2.69 -3.62 -7.03
N ILE A 137 -2.23 -3.67 -5.79
CA ILE A 137 -2.35 -4.81 -4.87
C ILE A 137 -2.88 -4.29 -3.54
N VAL A 138 -3.83 -4.98 -2.94
CA VAL A 138 -4.29 -4.72 -1.57
C VAL A 138 -4.25 -6.03 -0.80
N ARG A 139 -3.63 -6.05 0.37
CA ARG A 139 -3.61 -7.23 1.25
C ARG A 139 -3.93 -6.87 2.69
N ARG A 140 -4.61 -7.80 3.34
CA ARG A 140 -4.85 -7.82 4.78
C ARG A 140 -3.83 -8.74 5.44
N ARG A 141 -3.40 -8.41 6.65
CA ARG A 141 -2.67 -9.33 7.52
C ARG A 141 -2.97 -9.07 9.00
N ASP A 142 -2.95 -10.14 9.78
CA ASP A 142 -2.99 -10.08 11.24
C ASP A 142 -1.61 -10.47 11.80
N PHE A 143 -1.10 -9.68 12.72
CA PHE A 143 0.19 -9.89 13.38
C PHE A 143 0.06 -10.22 14.88
N GLY A 144 -1.16 -10.30 15.40
CA GLY A 144 -1.45 -10.71 16.77
C GLY A 144 -1.01 -9.71 17.85
N GLU A 145 -0.78 -10.25 19.05
CA GLU A 145 -0.57 -9.51 20.31
C GLU A 145 0.83 -8.87 20.46
N ASN A 146 1.31 -8.16 19.43
CA ASN A 146 2.47 -7.28 19.62
C ASN A 146 2.04 -5.98 20.30
N ASP A 147 3.00 -5.28 20.88
CA ASP A 147 2.76 -3.91 21.33
C ASP A 147 2.55 -2.94 20.14
N ARG A 148 2.15 -1.71 20.47
CA ARG A 148 1.85 -0.68 19.46
C ARG A 148 3.05 -0.39 18.55
N LEU A 149 4.26 -0.30 19.10
CA LEU A 149 5.43 0.07 18.33
C LEU A 149 5.85 -1.06 17.39
N ASP A 150 5.82 -2.30 17.88
CA ASP A 150 6.15 -3.48 17.10
C ASP A 150 5.13 -3.74 15.99
N ASN A 151 3.84 -3.52 16.25
CA ASN A 151 2.82 -3.53 15.21
C ASN A 151 3.10 -2.46 14.14
N LYS A 152 3.40 -1.21 14.52
CA LYS A 152 3.74 -0.16 13.54
C LYS A 152 4.92 -0.56 12.67
N ARG A 153 6.01 -1.06 13.25
CA ARG A 153 7.20 -1.52 12.52
C ARG A 153 6.86 -2.67 11.58
N THR A 154 6.13 -3.67 12.06
CA THR A 154 5.73 -4.84 11.28
C THR A 154 4.83 -4.45 10.11
N PHE A 155 3.92 -3.49 10.30
CA PHE A 155 3.06 -2.96 9.22
C PHE A 155 3.88 -2.24 8.14
N VAL A 156 4.89 -1.46 8.53
CA VAL A 156 5.82 -0.81 7.59
C VAL A 156 6.63 -1.85 6.81
N ALA A 157 7.20 -2.85 7.49
CA ALA A 157 7.93 -3.93 6.84
C ALA A 157 7.02 -4.70 5.84
N PHE A 158 5.78 -4.99 6.23
CA PHE A 158 4.80 -5.62 5.35
C PHE A 158 4.49 -4.77 4.11
N ALA A 159 4.31 -3.46 4.30
CA ALA A 159 4.03 -2.55 3.20
C ALA A 159 5.19 -2.42 2.21
N LEU A 160 6.43 -2.38 2.70
CA LEU A 160 7.62 -2.36 1.86
C LEU A 160 7.79 -3.64 1.04
N ARG A 161 7.52 -4.82 1.62
CA ARG A 161 7.52 -6.10 0.88
C ARG A 161 6.46 -6.08 -0.23
N LEU A 162 5.26 -5.61 0.08
CA LEU A 162 4.17 -5.52 -0.90
C LEU A 162 4.50 -4.54 -2.04
N ALA A 163 5.20 -3.44 -1.73
CA ALA A 163 5.64 -2.48 -2.75
C ALA A 163 6.70 -3.05 -3.70
N LEU A 164 7.65 -3.83 -3.17
CA LEU A 164 8.62 -4.54 -3.99
C LEU A 164 7.93 -5.57 -4.90
N GLU A 165 6.97 -6.32 -4.37
CA GLU A 165 6.17 -7.26 -5.16
C GLU A 165 5.40 -6.56 -6.28
N ALA A 166 4.77 -5.41 -6.01
CA ALA A 166 4.08 -4.63 -7.02
C ALA A 166 5.02 -4.20 -8.16
N LEU A 167 6.25 -3.79 -7.85
CA LEU A 167 7.26 -3.45 -8.86
C LEU A 167 7.78 -4.65 -9.66
N ASP A 168 7.77 -5.84 -9.07
CA ASP A 168 8.13 -7.09 -9.75
C ASP A 168 7.03 -7.49 -10.74
N ARG A 169 5.75 -7.31 -10.39
CA ARG A 169 4.61 -7.55 -11.29
C ARG A 169 4.59 -6.60 -12.47
N VAL A 170 4.81 -5.31 -12.23
CA VAL A 170 4.96 -4.32 -13.30
C VAL A 170 6.05 -4.77 -14.29
N GLN A 171 7.19 -5.23 -13.76
CA GLN A 171 8.28 -5.71 -14.61
C GLN A 171 7.91 -6.95 -15.44
N ALA A 172 7.19 -7.88 -14.83
CA ALA A 172 6.74 -9.10 -15.49
C ALA A 172 5.72 -8.78 -16.60
N ASP A 173 4.79 -7.85 -16.35
CA ASP A 173 3.81 -7.44 -17.35
C ASP A 173 4.42 -6.63 -18.49
N GLU A 174 5.36 -5.72 -18.21
CA GLU A 174 6.16 -5.04 -19.23
C GLU A 174 6.88 -6.04 -20.14
N ALA A 175 7.52 -7.07 -19.55
CA ALA A 175 8.20 -8.12 -20.31
C ALA A 175 7.22 -8.98 -21.13
N ARG A 176 6.05 -9.29 -20.57
CA ARG A 176 4.99 -10.04 -21.27
C ARG A 176 4.44 -9.26 -22.47
N LEU A 177 4.15 -7.97 -22.29
CA LEU A 177 3.66 -7.09 -23.36
C LEU A 177 4.71 -6.95 -24.48
N ALA A 178 5.97 -6.73 -24.15
CA ALA A 178 7.05 -6.70 -25.14
C ALA A 178 7.20 -8.03 -25.90
N ALA A 179 6.91 -9.16 -25.25
CA ALA A 179 6.90 -10.48 -25.92
C ALA A 179 5.68 -10.70 -26.83
N VAL A 180 4.53 -10.06 -26.51
CA VAL A 180 3.31 -10.07 -27.34
C VAL A 180 3.40 -9.05 -28.47
N GLU A 181 3.96 -7.86 -28.30
CA GLU A 181 4.19 -6.93 -29.41
C GLU A 181 5.15 -7.54 -30.47
N ASN A 182 6.06 -8.41 -30.02
CA ASN A 182 6.89 -9.22 -30.91
C ASN A 182 6.17 -10.43 -31.53
N ARG A 183 4.91 -10.70 -31.17
CA ARG A 183 4.04 -11.76 -31.73
C ARG A 183 2.68 -11.17 -32.11
N SER A 184 2.43 -10.96 -33.40
CA SER A 184 1.19 -10.43 -33.98
C SER A 184 -0.14 -11.12 -33.55
N GLU A 185 -0.59 -11.01 -32.30
CA GLU A 185 -1.90 -11.52 -31.84
C GLU A 185 -2.53 -10.63 -30.76
N ALA A 186 -3.87 -10.51 -30.83
CA ALA A 186 -4.69 -9.57 -30.06
C ALA A 186 -4.86 -9.97 -28.57
N PRO A 187 -4.99 -9.02 -27.64
CA PRO A 187 -5.15 -9.31 -26.22
C PRO A 187 -6.57 -9.80 -25.88
N PRO A 188 -6.73 -10.71 -24.90
CA PRO A 188 -8.04 -11.12 -24.40
C PRO A 188 -8.64 -10.06 -23.44
N GLU A 189 -9.97 -9.97 -23.44
CA GLU A 189 -10.75 -9.08 -22.57
C GLU A 189 -10.71 -9.53 -21.09
N LEU A 190 -10.67 -8.54 -20.18
CA LEU A 190 -10.62 -8.73 -18.73
C LEU A 190 -12.04 -8.76 -18.13
N ASP A 191 -12.40 -9.90 -17.52
CA ASP A 191 -13.61 -10.08 -16.71
C ASP A 191 -13.33 -9.73 -15.25
N THR A 192 -14.15 -8.85 -14.67
CA THR A 192 -14.02 -8.35 -13.27
C THR A 192 -15.11 -8.87 -12.34
N SER A 193 -15.90 -9.87 -12.75
CA SER A 193 -17.09 -10.34 -12.03
C SER A 193 -16.84 -11.18 -10.76
N HIS A 194 -15.58 -11.33 -10.29
CA HIS A 194 -15.21 -12.26 -9.20
C HIS A 194 -14.53 -11.65 -7.97
N MET A 195 -14.75 -10.37 -7.63
CA MET A 195 -14.15 -9.78 -6.42
C MET A 195 -14.99 -10.05 -5.16
N ASP A 196 -14.57 -11.03 -4.36
CA ASP A 196 -15.14 -11.32 -3.03
C ASP A 196 -14.61 -10.32 -1.97
N PRO A 197 -15.48 -9.53 -1.31
CA PRO A 197 -15.07 -8.61 -0.26
C PRO A 197 -14.50 -9.28 1.01
N LYS A 198 -14.61 -10.61 1.15
CA LYS A 198 -14.03 -11.39 2.25
C LYS A 198 -12.65 -11.99 1.93
N SER A 199 -12.16 -11.83 0.69
CA SER A 199 -10.85 -12.35 0.29
C SER A 199 -9.71 -11.67 1.06
N GLU A 200 -8.65 -12.42 1.35
CA GLU A 200 -7.45 -11.88 2.02
C GLU A 200 -6.70 -10.85 1.15
N GLN A 201 -7.01 -10.81 -0.14
CA GLN A 201 -6.25 -10.07 -1.14
C GLN A 201 -7.13 -9.57 -2.30
N TRP A 202 -6.95 -8.30 -2.68
CA TRP A 202 -7.46 -7.72 -3.92
C TRP A 202 -6.30 -7.36 -4.85
N GLU A 203 -6.44 -7.62 -6.15
CA GLU A 203 -5.45 -7.27 -7.18
C GLU A 203 -6.19 -6.78 -8.42
N GLY A 204 -5.56 -5.94 -9.24
CA GLY A 204 -6.15 -5.55 -10.52
C GLY A 204 -5.37 -4.48 -11.28
N SER A 205 -5.93 -4.09 -12.43
CA SER A 205 -5.48 -2.96 -13.24
C SER A 205 -6.30 -1.71 -12.92
N LEU A 206 -5.66 -0.54 -13.00
CA LEU A 206 -6.26 0.79 -12.88
C LEU A 206 -6.82 1.29 -14.21
N THR A 207 -6.73 0.50 -15.29
CA THR A 207 -7.37 0.80 -16.57
C THR A 207 -8.88 0.71 -16.44
N TRP A 208 -9.51 1.84 -16.10
CA TRP A 208 -10.91 2.13 -16.35
C TRP A 208 -10.93 3.23 -17.41
N ALA A 209 -11.71 3.01 -18.48
CA ALA A 209 -11.98 4.01 -19.50
C ALA A 209 -12.69 5.24 -18.91
#